data_AF-A0A965T7Y8-F1
#
_entry.id   AF-A0A965T7Y8-F1
#
_cell.length_a   1.000
_cell.length_b   1.000
_cell.length_c   1.000
_cell.angle_alpha   90.00
_cell.angle_beta   90.00
_cell.angle_gamma   90.00
#
_symmetry.space_group_name_H-M   'P 1'
#
loop_
_entity.id
_entity.type
_entity.pdbx_description
1 polymer ?
#
loop_
_entity_poly.entity_id
_entity_poly.type
_entity_poly.pdbx_seq_one_letter_code
_entity_poly.pdbx_strand_id
1 'polypeptide(L)'
;ALGMRNDNLSTVSLSGIILLILKPFWLFDISFLLSFSAVLGIILLYPPIARRLKKIKYLGNAIAINVAVNIGILPLNLLFFGSFSVLTLPANIIIIPIISFVYIMLLIHLFCSFLLPFLVIFGAFSKTLIQFSSDIVKGIAETKWAVAEISLPLSMFIPYYTCCVIASDYSLIARQYKHIAVAVAVIAYSIIFLAASAYN
;
A
#
# COMPACT_ATOMS: atom_id res chain seq x y z
N ALA A 1 15.84 5.03 31.72
CA ALA A 1 15.84 4.49 30.34
C ALA A 1 15.43 3.02 30.42
N LEU A 2 14.13 2.73 30.30
CA LEU A 2 13.62 1.35 30.36
C LEU A 2 13.98 0.64 29.06
N GLY A 3 14.91 -0.33 29.14
CA GLY A 3 15.38 -1.19 28.04
C GLY A 3 14.33 -2.20 27.56
N MET A 4 13.11 -1.74 27.33
CA MET A 4 12.06 -2.52 26.69
C MET A 4 12.34 -2.53 25.19
N ARG A 5 12.54 -3.72 24.62
CA ARG A 5 12.70 -3.91 23.17
C ARG A 5 11.47 -3.29 22.50
N ASN A 6 11.65 -2.17 21.78
CA ASN A 6 10.56 -1.49 21.09
C ASN A 6 9.90 -2.47 20.12
N ASP A 7 8.66 -2.83 20.42
CA ASP A 7 7.82 -3.58 19.50
C ASP A 7 7.17 -2.58 18.53
N ASN A 8 7.38 -2.80 17.24
CA ASN A 8 6.86 -1.94 16.19
C ASN A 8 5.32 -1.86 16.26
N LEU A 9 4.65 -2.94 16.69
CA LEU A 9 3.20 -2.97 16.91
C LEU A 9 2.77 -2.01 18.04
N SER A 10 3.49 -2.01 19.16
CA SER A 10 3.19 -1.13 20.30
C SER A 10 3.39 0.34 19.92
N THR A 11 4.42 0.63 19.12
CA THR A 11 4.70 1.99 18.63
C THR A 11 3.58 2.49 17.72
N VAL A 12 3.10 1.66 16.78
CA VAL A 12 1.99 2.02 15.89
C VAL A 12 0.70 2.19 16.67
N SER A 13 0.40 1.28 17.59
CA SER A 13 -0.79 1.35 18.45
C SER A 13 -0.81 2.62 19.28
N LEU A 14 0.32 2.97 19.90
CA LEU A 14 0.46 4.21 20.67
C LEU A 14 0.28 5.45 19.78
N SER A 15 0.86 5.44 18.58
CA SER A 15 0.70 6.54 17.61
C SER A 15 -0.76 6.72 17.21
N GLY A 16 -1.48 5.61 16.94
CA GLY A 16 -2.91 5.65 16.62
C GLY A 16 -3.76 6.20 17.77
N ILE A 17 -3.48 5.78 19.01
CA ILE A 17 -4.17 6.28 20.20
C ILE A 17 -3.96 7.80 20.35
N ILE A 18 -2.71 8.27 20.24
CA ILE A 18 -2.40 9.71 20.36
C ILE A 18 -3.13 10.50 19.27
N LEU A 19 -3.11 10.03 18.02
CA LEU A 19 -3.80 10.71 16.92
C LEU A 19 -5.33 10.76 17.12
N LEU A 20 -5.93 9.68 17.63
CA LEU A 20 -7.37 9.62 17.90
C LEU A 20 -7.78 10.50 19.11
N ILE A 21 -6.89 10.66 20.10
CA ILE A 21 -7.11 11.61 21.21
C ILE A 21 -7.11 13.05 20.67
N LEU A 22 -6.19 13.37 19.75
CA LEU A 22 -6.10 14.71 19.16
C LEU A 22 -7.27 14.99 18.21
N LYS A 23 -7.67 14.01 17.40
CA LYS A 23 -8.78 14.11 16.46
C LYS A 23 -9.56 12.79 16.35
N PRO A 24 -10.66 12.63 17.10
CA PRO A 24 -11.41 11.38 17.12
C PRO A 24 -12.10 11.08 15.78
N PHE A 25 -12.46 12.12 15.01
CA PHE A 25 -13.10 11.96 13.71
C PHE A 25 -12.18 11.34 12.63
N TRP A 26 -10.86 11.30 12.86
CA TRP A 26 -9.92 10.66 11.92
C TRP A 26 -10.14 9.16 11.76
N LEU A 27 -10.86 8.51 12.70
CA LEU A 27 -11.27 7.11 12.54
C LEU A 27 -12.12 6.88 11.28
N PHE A 28 -12.84 7.92 10.82
CA PHE A 28 -13.70 7.86 9.64
C PHE A 28 -13.03 8.41 8.37
N ASP A 29 -11.82 8.94 8.49
CA ASP A 29 -11.07 9.45 7.35
C ASP A 29 -10.42 8.29 6.58
N ILE A 30 -10.78 8.18 5.30
CA ILE A 30 -10.28 7.14 4.40
C ILE A 30 -8.74 7.15 4.33
N SER A 31 -8.13 8.34 4.28
CA SER A 31 -6.67 8.49 4.22
C SER A 31 -5.97 7.98 5.49
N PHE A 32 -6.59 8.17 6.66
CA PHE A 32 -6.06 7.64 7.92
C PHE A 32 -6.13 6.11 7.93
N LEU A 33 -7.30 5.55 7.59
CA LEU A 33 -7.51 4.10 7.50
C LEU A 33 -6.51 3.44 6.54
N LEU A 34 -6.34 4.00 5.35
CA LEU A 34 -5.43 3.46 4.32
C LEU A 34 -3.96 3.51 4.80
N SER A 35 -3.54 4.62 5.41
CA SER A 35 -2.17 4.77 5.92
C SER A 35 -1.87 3.82 7.07
N PHE A 36 -2.77 3.73 8.04
CA PHE A 36 -2.59 2.85 9.21
C PHE A 36 -2.59 1.38 8.78
N SER A 37 -3.43 1.02 7.83
CA SER A 37 -3.46 -0.33 7.24
C SER A 37 -2.20 -0.66 6.43
N ALA A 38 -1.64 0.31 5.71
CA ALA A 38 -0.36 0.14 5.03
C ALA A 38 0.77 -0.16 6.02
N VAL A 39 0.84 0.59 7.13
CA VAL A 39 1.87 0.39 8.17
C VAL A 39 1.70 -0.96 8.87
N LEU A 40 0.46 -1.35 9.20
CA LEU A 40 0.17 -2.68 9.74
C LEU A 40 0.55 -3.78 8.74
N GLY A 41 0.23 -3.61 7.46
CA GLY A 41 0.64 -4.50 6.38
C GLY A 41 2.15 -4.68 6.31
N ILE A 42 2.92 -3.58 6.40
CA ILE A 42 4.39 -3.63 6.45
C ILE A 42 4.85 -4.43 7.66
N ILE A 43 4.45 -4.05 8.89
CA ILE A 43 4.94 -4.71 10.11
C ILE A 43 4.63 -6.20 10.10
N LEU A 44 3.44 -6.57 9.61
CA LEU A 44 2.98 -7.94 9.61
C LEU A 44 3.61 -8.78 8.48
N LEU A 45 3.65 -8.26 7.25
CA LEU A 45 3.93 -9.03 6.04
C LEU A 45 5.34 -8.81 5.47
N TYR A 46 6.01 -7.70 5.79
CA TYR A 46 7.38 -7.46 5.32
C TYR A 46 8.35 -8.57 5.75
N PRO A 47 8.42 -9.00 7.04
CA PRO A 47 9.39 -10.01 7.47
C PRO A 47 9.28 -11.37 6.73
N PRO A 48 8.09 -11.97 6.53
CA PRO A 48 7.98 -13.22 5.76
C PRO A 48 8.28 -13.03 4.27
N ILE A 49 7.86 -11.92 3.66
CA ILE A 49 8.07 -11.65 2.24
C ILE A 49 9.56 -11.38 1.96
N ALA A 50 10.22 -10.55 2.77
CA ALA A 50 11.64 -10.22 2.62
C ALA A 50 12.55 -11.46 2.71
N ARG A 51 12.22 -12.42 3.58
CA ARG A 51 12.97 -13.69 3.66
C ARG A 51 12.85 -14.53 2.39
N ARG A 52 11.69 -14.54 1.74
CA ARG A 52 11.48 -15.24 0.46
C ARG A 52 12.22 -14.55 -0.69
N LEU A 53 12.27 -13.23 -0.68
CA LEU A 53 12.95 -12.42 -1.70
C LEU A 53 14.44 -12.17 -1.42
N LYS A 54 15.01 -12.78 -0.38
CA LYS A 54 16.42 -12.60 0.02
C LYS A 54 17.43 -12.93 -1.10
N LYS A 55 17.04 -13.74 -2.08
CA LYS A 55 17.85 -14.08 -3.26
C LYS A 55 17.96 -12.94 -4.29
N ILE A 56 17.05 -11.97 -4.25
CA ILE A 56 17.06 -10.79 -5.13
C ILE A 56 17.88 -9.68 -4.46
N LYS A 57 19.16 -9.56 -4.83
CA LYS A 57 20.03 -8.49 -4.32
C LYS A 57 19.52 -7.10 -4.77
N TYR A 58 19.73 -6.10 -3.92
CA TYR A 58 19.36 -4.67 -4.10
C TYR A 58 17.87 -4.34 -4.14
N LEU A 59 17.04 -5.05 -4.93
CA LEU A 59 15.61 -4.73 -5.08
C LEU A 59 14.67 -5.55 -4.18
N GLY A 60 15.14 -6.68 -3.62
CA GLY A 60 14.28 -7.60 -2.86
C GLY A 60 13.54 -6.95 -1.68
N ASN A 61 14.19 -6.02 -0.99
CA ASN A 61 13.57 -5.27 0.12
C ASN A 61 12.52 -4.28 -0.37
N ALA A 62 12.80 -3.52 -1.45
CA ALA A 62 11.86 -2.55 -2.00
C ALA A 62 10.60 -3.25 -2.53
N ILE A 63 10.76 -4.38 -3.22
CA ILE A 63 9.65 -5.21 -3.69
C ILE A 63 8.88 -5.76 -2.49
N ALA A 64 9.56 -6.29 -1.47
CA ALA A 64 8.90 -6.85 -0.29
C ALA A 64 8.04 -5.83 0.45
N ILE A 65 8.55 -4.60 0.62
CA ILE A 65 7.79 -3.49 1.24
C ILE A 65 6.58 -3.14 0.38
N ASN A 66 6.76 -2.97 -0.93
CA ASN A 66 5.66 -2.61 -1.83
C ASN A 66 4.56 -3.68 -1.82
N VAL A 67 4.92 -4.96 -1.86
CA VAL A 67 3.97 -6.07 -1.76
C VAL A 67 3.25 -6.07 -0.41
N ALA A 68 3.97 -5.90 0.70
CA ALA A 68 3.38 -5.85 2.03
C ALA A 68 2.36 -4.71 2.18
N VAL A 69 2.68 -3.51 1.67
CA VAL A 69 1.77 -2.35 1.66
C VAL A 69 0.54 -2.64 0.83
N ASN A 70 0.72 -3.09 -0.42
CA ASN A 70 -0.40 -3.31 -1.35
C ASN A 70 -1.37 -4.38 -0.82
N ILE A 71 -0.86 -5.44 -0.19
CA ILE A 71 -1.71 -6.41 0.51
C ILE A 71 -2.40 -5.74 1.71
N GLY A 72 -1.67 -4.96 2.51
CA GLY A 72 -2.25 -4.25 3.65
C GLY A 72 -3.40 -3.31 3.29
N ILE A 73 -3.33 -2.60 2.16
CA ILE A 73 -4.35 -1.62 1.74
C ILE A 73 -5.44 -2.21 0.84
N LEU A 74 -5.21 -3.38 0.24
CA LEU A 74 -6.12 -4.04 -0.69
C LEU A 74 -7.59 -4.03 -0.25
N PRO A 75 -7.95 -4.47 0.97
CA PRO A 75 -9.37 -4.57 1.35
C PRO A 75 -10.03 -3.20 1.42
N LEU A 76 -9.33 -2.19 1.95
CA LEU A 76 -9.83 -0.82 2.05
C LEU A 76 -9.94 -0.17 0.68
N ASN A 77 -8.98 -0.45 -0.22
CA ASN A 77 -9.00 0.09 -1.57
C ASN A 77 -10.23 -0.43 -2.34
N LEU A 78 -10.51 -1.73 -2.21
CA LEU A 78 -11.71 -2.36 -2.78
C LEU A 78 -13.01 -1.84 -2.15
N LEU A 79 -13.01 -1.49 -0.86
CA LEU A 79 -14.19 -0.92 -0.19
C LEU A 79 -14.56 0.46 -0.73
N PHE A 80 -13.59 1.36 -0.72
CA PHE A 80 -13.84 2.78 -0.93
C PHE A 80 -13.79 3.17 -2.40
N PHE A 81 -12.95 2.50 -3.18
CA PHE A 81 -12.76 2.80 -4.60
C PHE A 81 -13.35 1.74 -5.52
N GLY A 82 -13.89 0.64 -4.98
CA GLY A 82 -14.53 -0.43 -5.75
C GLY A 82 -13.59 -1.17 -6.70
N SER A 83 -12.30 -0.85 -6.69
CA SER A 83 -11.34 -1.25 -7.70
C SER A 83 -9.94 -1.37 -7.10
N PHE A 84 -9.18 -2.33 -7.60
CA PHE A 84 -7.75 -2.44 -7.28
C PHE A 84 -6.96 -2.75 -8.54
N SER A 85 -5.87 -2.00 -8.75
CA SER A 85 -4.98 -2.23 -9.88
C SER A 85 -3.81 -3.13 -9.49
N VAL A 86 -3.71 -4.30 -10.11
CA VAL A 86 -2.54 -5.19 -9.91
C VAL A 86 -1.26 -4.54 -10.46
N LEU A 87 -1.41 -3.63 -11.43
CA LEU A 87 -0.32 -2.84 -11.97
C LEU A 87 0.26 -1.85 -10.94
N THR A 88 -0.43 -1.56 -9.82
CA THR A 88 0.09 -0.69 -8.75
C THR A 88 1.43 -1.16 -8.21
N LEU A 89 1.71 -2.48 -8.20
CA LEU A 89 2.99 -3.03 -7.73
C LEU A 89 4.19 -2.63 -8.62
N PRO A 90 4.24 -2.99 -9.92
CA PRO A 90 5.31 -2.53 -10.80
C PRO A 90 5.26 -1.02 -11.05
N ALA A 91 4.06 -0.43 -11.09
CA ALA A 91 3.87 1.00 -11.21
C ALA A 91 4.58 1.74 -10.07
N ASN A 92 4.36 1.37 -8.80
CA ASN A 92 4.99 2.07 -7.68
C ASN A 92 6.52 1.99 -7.70
N ILE A 93 7.11 0.93 -8.25
CA ILE A 93 8.57 0.80 -8.34
C ILE A 93 9.15 1.75 -9.39
N ILE A 94 8.46 1.97 -10.51
CA ILE A 94 8.94 2.77 -11.64
C ILE A 94 8.44 4.21 -11.57
N ILE A 95 7.16 4.39 -11.29
CA ILE A 95 6.45 5.66 -11.29
C ILE A 95 6.85 6.51 -10.08
N ILE A 96 7.01 5.96 -8.87
CA ILE A 96 7.35 6.78 -7.69
C ILE A 96 8.69 7.52 -7.90
N PRO A 97 9.79 6.87 -8.36
CA PRO A 97 11.02 7.59 -8.69
C PRO A 97 10.84 8.65 -9.78
N ILE A 98 10.10 8.32 -10.85
CA ILE A 98 9.85 9.26 -11.96
C ILE A 98 9.06 10.48 -11.46
N ILE A 99 7.96 10.28 -10.74
CA ILE A 99 7.15 11.36 -10.18
C ILE A 99 7.98 12.19 -9.20
N SER A 100 8.79 11.56 -8.34
CA SER A 100 9.65 12.27 -7.40
C SER A 100 10.64 13.19 -8.12
N PHE A 101 11.27 12.69 -9.19
CA PHE A 101 12.18 13.49 -10.02
C PHE A 101 11.45 14.65 -10.72
N VAL A 102 10.27 14.39 -11.30
CA VAL A 102 9.43 15.41 -11.93
C VAL A 102 9.04 16.49 -10.92
N TYR A 103 8.67 16.11 -9.69
CA TYR A 103 8.26 17.06 -8.65
C TYR A 103 9.41 17.99 -8.23
N ILE A 104 10.63 17.45 -8.10
CA ILE A 104 11.83 18.26 -7.80
C ILE A 104 12.09 19.26 -8.94
N MET A 105 12.02 18.80 -10.20
CA MET A 105 12.19 19.70 -11.36
C MET A 105 11.11 20.78 -11.41
N LEU A 106 9.87 20.43 -11.07
CA LEU A 106 8.75 21.37 -11.00
C LEU A 106 8.97 22.43 -9.92
N LEU A 107 9.48 22.02 -8.76
CA LEU A 107 9.78 22.89 -7.64
C LEU A 107 10.91 23.86 -8.01
N ILE A 108 12.01 23.38 -8.60
CA ILE A 108 13.09 24.25 -9.12
C ILE A 108 12.55 25.26 -10.14
N HIS A 109 11.68 24.81 -11.04
CA HIS A 109 11.06 25.70 -12.03
C HIS A 109 10.20 26.78 -11.37
N LEU A 110 9.39 26.42 -10.36
CA LEU A 110 8.57 27.38 -9.63
C LEU A 110 9.42 28.51 -9.01
N PHE A 111 10.53 28.16 -8.37
CA PHE A 111 11.45 29.15 -7.80
C PHE A 111 12.12 29.99 -8.89
N CYS A 112 12.60 29.37 -9.98
CA CYS A 112 13.21 30.11 -11.10
C CYS A 112 12.24 31.07 -11.79
N SER A 113 10.99 30.65 -12.01
CA SER A 113 9.97 31.47 -12.65
C SER A 113 9.54 32.65 -11.78
N PHE A 114 9.64 32.53 -10.45
CA PHE A 114 9.38 33.63 -9.53
C PHE A 114 10.48 34.70 -9.57
N LEU A 115 11.75 34.31 -9.69
CA LEU A 115 12.88 35.26 -9.74
C LEU A 115 13.13 35.87 -11.12
N LEU A 116 12.90 35.12 -12.20
CA LEU A 116 13.23 35.54 -13.57
C LEU A 116 12.07 35.23 -14.53
N PRO A 117 11.20 36.21 -14.86
CA PRO A 117 10.03 35.99 -15.71
C PRO A 117 10.36 35.58 -17.16
N PHE A 118 11.62 35.68 -17.60
CA PHE A 118 12.05 35.20 -18.93
C PHE A 118 12.25 33.66 -18.97
N LEU A 119 12.33 32.97 -17.82
CA LEU A 119 12.48 31.51 -17.76
C LEU A 119 11.17 30.73 -18.03
N VAL A 120 10.10 31.41 -18.46
CA VAL A 120 8.83 30.80 -18.88
C VAL A 120 9.03 29.76 -20.01
N ILE A 121 10.11 29.86 -20.79
CA ILE A 121 10.48 28.87 -21.81
C ILE A 121 10.77 27.49 -21.18
N PHE A 122 11.30 27.42 -19.94
CA PHE A 122 11.41 26.16 -19.19
C PHE A 122 10.04 25.60 -18.76
N GLY A 123 8.97 26.39 -18.83
CA GLY A 123 7.60 25.94 -18.60
C GLY A 123 7.12 24.94 -19.67
N ALA A 124 7.67 25.02 -20.88
CA ALA A 124 7.41 24.00 -21.90
C ALA A 124 8.01 22.65 -21.50
N PHE A 125 9.20 22.64 -20.88
CA PHE A 125 9.85 21.42 -20.41
C PHE A 125 9.10 20.78 -19.24
N SER A 126 8.63 21.58 -18.27
CA SER A 126 7.81 21.06 -17.16
C SER A 126 6.47 20.52 -17.64
N LYS A 127 5.83 21.18 -18.63
CA LYS A 127 4.60 20.69 -19.25
C LYS A 127 4.82 19.33 -19.94
N THR A 128 5.93 19.15 -20.65
CA THR A 128 6.29 17.86 -21.27
C THR A 128 6.50 16.78 -20.22
N LEU A 129 7.12 17.07 -19.08
CA LEU A 129 7.30 16.10 -17.98
C LEU A 129 5.96 15.66 -17.35
N ILE A 130 5.02 16.60 -17.19
CA ILE A 130 3.67 16.30 -16.66
C ILE A 130 2.85 15.50 -17.67
N GLN A 131 2.96 15.82 -18.97
CA GLN A 131 2.30 15.05 -20.02
C GLN A 131 2.86 13.63 -20.07
N PHE A 132 4.19 13.47 -20.04
CA PHE A 132 4.83 12.16 -20.02
C PHE A 132 4.39 11.29 -18.84
N SER A 133 4.31 11.86 -17.62
CA SER A 133 3.80 11.10 -16.46
C SER A 133 2.32 10.74 -16.60
N SER A 134 1.50 11.65 -17.15
CA SER A 134 0.09 11.39 -17.43
C SER A 134 -0.11 10.31 -18.49
N ASP A 135 0.74 10.26 -19.51
CA ASP A 135 0.67 9.26 -20.58
C ASP A 135 1.05 7.87 -20.07
N ILE A 136 2.04 7.78 -19.17
CA ILE A 136 2.34 6.53 -18.45
C ILE A 136 1.14 6.06 -17.64
N VAL A 137 0.51 6.97 -16.89
CA VAL A 137 -0.67 6.63 -16.07
C VAL A 137 -1.86 6.20 -16.93
N LYS A 138 -2.10 6.87 -18.06
CA LYS A 138 -3.15 6.51 -19.01
C LYS A 138 -2.91 5.15 -19.67
N GLY A 139 -1.69 4.87 -20.10
CA GLY A 139 -1.34 3.55 -20.65
C GLY A 139 -1.55 2.40 -19.65
N ILE A 140 -1.35 2.67 -18.36
CA ILE A 140 -1.63 1.75 -17.26
C ILE A 140 -3.14 1.67 -16.96
N ALA A 141 -3.88 2.75 -17.13
CA ALA A 141 -5.33 2.80 -16.89
C ALA A 141 -6.14 2.11 -18.01
N GLU A 142 -5.67 2.15 -19.26
CA GLU A 142 -6.35 1.52 -20.41
C GLU A 142 -6.25 -0.01 -20.41
N THR A 143 -5.37 -0.60 -19.61
CA THR A 143 -5.23 -2.06 -19.51
C THR A 143 -6.35 -2.66 -18.63
N LYS A 144 -7.45 -3.07 -19.29
CA LYS A 144 -8.66 -3.67 -18.66
C LYS A 144 -8.40 -4.85 -17.71
N TRP A 145 -7.29 -5.57 -17.82
CA TRP A 145 -6.95 -6.69 -16.93
C TRP A 145 -6.34 -6.24 -15.60
N ALA A 146 -5.95 -4.97 -15.50
CA ALA A 146 -5.27 -4.45 -14.34
C ALA A 146 -6.24 -4.16 -13.20
N VAL A 147 -7.45 -3.71 -13.53
CA VAL A 147 -8.43 -3.21 -12.57
C VAL A 147 -9.44 -4.31 -12.27
N ALA A 148 -9.31 -4.93 -11.09
CA ALA A 148 -10.33 -5.82 -10.56
C ALA A 148 -11.42 -4.99 -9.88
N GLU A 149 -12.59 -4.88 -10.51
CA GLU A 149 -13.77 -4.27 -9.90
C GLU A 149 -14.49 -5.34 -9.05
N ILE A 150 -14.24 -5.28 -7.73
CA ILE A 150 -14.83 -6.22 -6.78
C ILE A 150 -15.38 -5.40 -5.62
N SER A 151 -16.71 -5.36 -5.48
CA SER A 151 -17.35 -4.81 -4.29
C SER A 151 -17.31 -5.83 -3.16
N LEU A 152 -16.49 -5.56 -2.13
CA LEU A 152 -16.43 -6.40 -0.93
C LEU A 152 -17.42 -5.90 0.14
N PRO A 153 -18.24 -6.77 0.74
CA PRO A 153 -19.08 -6.41 1.88
C PRO A 153 -18.24 -6.20 3.15
N LEU A 154 -18.74 -5.37 4.07
CA LEU A 154 -18.05 -4.98 5.32
C LEU A 154 -17.71 -6.17 6.24
N SER A 155 -18.37 -7.31 6.08
CA SER A 155 -18.10 -8.54 6.85
C SER A 155 -16.77 -9.21 6.48
N MET A 156 -16.18 -8.91 5.33
CA MET A 156 -14.94 -9.54 4.86
C MET A 156 -13.64 -8.91 5.39
N PHE A 157 -13.71 -7.78 6.08
CA PHE A 157 -12.51 -7.11 6.62
C PHE A 157 -11.88 -7.89 7.77
N ILE A 158 -12.71 -8.31 8.73
CA ILE A 158 -12.30 -9.07 9.90
C ILE A 158 -11.57 -10.38 9.50
N PRO A 159 -12.10 -11.22 8.60
CA PRO A 159 -11.38 -12.41 8.16
C PRO A 159 -10.11 -12.06 7.36
N TYR A 160 -10.09 -10.99 6.57
CA TYR A 160 -8.90 -10.59 5.83
C TYR A 160 -7.73 -10.20 6.74
N TYR A 161 -7.97 -9.30 7.71
CA TYR A 161 -6.92 -8.87 8.64
C TYR A 161 -6.47 -10.00 9.57
N THR A 162 -7.38 -10.89 9.98
CA THR A 162 -6.98 -12.08 10.76
C THR A 162 -6.11 -13.03 9.94
N CYS A 163 -6.37 -13.22 8.64
CA CYS A 163 -5.49 -13.94 7.73
C CYS A 163 -4.08 -13.30 7.65
N CYS A 164 -4.00 -11.97 7.53
CA CYS A 164 -2.73 -11.24 7.53
C CYS A 164 -1.95 -11.41 8.84
N VAL A 165 -2.63 -11.42 9.99
CA VAL A 165 -2.01 -11.65 11.30
C VAL A 165 -1.49 -13.09 11.41
N ILE A 166 -2.24 -14.09 10.94
CA ILE A 166 -1.80 -15.50 10.90
C ILE A 166 -0.58 -15.68 9.99
N ALA A 167 -0.53 -14.96 8.87
CA ALA A 167 0.61 -14.94 7.96
C ALA A 167 1.85 -14.27 8.55
N SER A 168 1.69 -13.38 9.54
CA SER A 168 2.77 -12.61 10.14
C SER A 168 3.65 -13.43 11.09
N ASP A 169 4.91 -13.04 11.24
CA ASP A 169 5.87 -13.62 12.22
C ASP A 169 5.48 -13.40 13.68
N TYR A 170 4.47 -12.57 13.95
CA TYR A 170 3.85 -12.40 15.27
C TYR A 170 2.89 -13.53 15.64
N SER A 171 2.41 -14.32 14.67
CA SER A 171 1.64 -15.52 14.99
C SER A 171 2.57 -16.57 15.57
N LEU A 172 2.31 -17.02 16.81
CA LEU A 172 3.05 -18.05 17.55
C LEU A 172 3.00 -19.46 16.91
N ILE A 173 2.54 -19.57 15.66
CA ILE A 173 2.45 -20.82 14.91
C ILE A 173 3.85 -21.26 14.47
N ALA A 174 4.20 -22.51 14.80
CA ALA A 174 5.47 -23.10 14.42
C ALA A 174 5.71 -23.00 12.90
N ARG A 175 6.93 -22.63 12.53
CA ARG A 175 7.34 -22.25 11.16
C ARG A 175 7.00 -23.29 10.08
N GLN A 176 6.88 -24.56 10.46
CA GLN A 176 6.49 -25.69 9.61
C GLN A 176 5.00 -25.72 9.23
N TYR A 177 4.10 -25.25 10.10
CA TYR A 177 2.65 -25.23 9.85
C TYR A 177 2.15 -23.90 9.29
N LYS A 178 3.03 -22.89 9.23
CA LYS A 178 2.66 -21.54 8.81
C LYS A 178 2.17 -21.46 7.36
N HIS A 179 2.75 -22.25 6.46
CA HIS A 179 2.29 -22.30 5.07
C HIS A 179 0.91 -22.96 4.95
N ILE A 180 0.64 -23.96 5.78
CA ILE A 180 -0.67 -24.62 5.86
C ILE A 180 -1.69 -23.68 6.49
N ALA A 181 -1.35 -22.97 7.57
CA ALA A 181 -2.22 -22.00 8.23
C ALA A 181 -2.59 -20.83 7.30
N VAL A 182 -1.63 -20.32 6.52
CA VAL A 182 -1.90 -19.29 5.51
C VAL A 182 -2.77 -19.83 4.37
N ALA A 183 -2.51 -21.04 3.88
CA ALA A 183 -3.35 -21.65 2.86
C ALA A 183 -4.78 -21.87 3.35
N VAL A 184 -4.96 -22.37 4.57
CA VAL A 184 -6.27 -22.56 5.22
C VAL A 184 -6.99 -21.22 5.43
N ALA A 185 -6.27 -20.18 5.84
CA ALA A 185 -6.83 -18.84 6.03
C ALA A 185 -7.28 -18.21 4.69
N VAL A 186 -6.48 -18.37 3.63
CA VAL A 186 -6.82 -17.93 2.27
C VAL A 186 -8.01 -18.72 1.71
N ILE A 187 -8.09 -20.02 1.96
CA ILE A 187 -9.22 -20.87 1.57
C ILE A 187 -10.47 -20.49 2.36
N ALA A 188 -10.36 -20.22 3.66
CA ALA A 188 -11.48 -19.73 4.47
C ALA A 188 -11.98 -18.37 3.96
N TYR A 189 -11.06 -17.47 3.61
CA TYR A 189 -11.40 -16.18 3.00
C TYR A 189 -12.08 -16.35 1.63
N SER A 190 -11.60 -17.25 0.77
CA SER A 190 -12.21 -17.50 -0.54
C SER A 190 -13.60 -18.15 -0.44
N ILE A 191 -13.82 -19.00 0.56
CA ILE A 191 -15.13 -19.60 0.85
C ILE A 191 -16.11 -18.53 1.37
N ILE A 192 -15.67 -17.66 2.29
CA ILE A 192 -16.48 -16.54 2.77
C ILE A 192 -16.79 -15.56 1.62
N PHE A 193 -15.82 -15.36 0.71
CA PHE A 193 -15.99 -14.57 -0.50
C PHE A 193 -17.10 -15.10 -1.41
N LEU A 194 -17.02 -16.40 -1.73
CA LEU A 194 -18.03 -17.10 -2.52
C LEU A 194 -19.41 -17.07 -1.86
N ALA A 195 -19.46 -17.27 -0.53
CA ALA A 195 -20.71 -17.24 0.22
C ALA A 195 -21.37 -15.86 0.13
N ALA A 196 -20.65 -14.76 0.38
CA ALA A 196 -21.25 -13.44 0.33
C ALA A 196 -21.58 -12.97 -1.10
N SER A 197 -20.80 -13.42 -2.10
CA SER A 197 -21.12 -13.18 -3.52
C SER A 197 -22.36 -13.94 -3.99
N ALA A 198 -22.76 -15.01 -3.30
CA ALA A 198 -23.99 -15.76 -3.61
C ALA A 198 -25.25 -15.15 -2.95
N TYR A 199 -25.08 -14.21 -2.01
CA TYR A 199 -26.18 -13.50 -1.33
C TYR A 199 -26.47 -12.11 -1.93
N ASN A 200 -25.66 -11.64 -2.88
CA ASN A 200 -25.90 -10.44 -3.70
C ASN A 200 -26.37 -10.84 -5.10
#